data_AF-A0A0Q5D832-F1
#
_entry.id   AF-A0A0Q5D832-F1
#
_cell.length_a   1.000
_cell.length_b   1.000
_cell.length_c   1.000
_cell.angle_alpha   90.00
_cell.angle_beta   90.00
_cell.angle_gamma   90.00
#
_symmetry.space_group_name_H-M   'P 1'
#
loop_
_entity.id
_entity.type
_entity.pdbx_description
1 polymer ?
#
loop_
_entity_poly.entity_id
_entity_poly.type
_entity_poly.pdbx_seq_one_letter_code
_entity_poly.pdbx_strand_id
1 'polypeptide(L)'
;MCSAYIGTNVLAGEYGRPVLDAATEVHMTIEKRREIFEAVRNKAHALGLQFEDDPTYLNAVEEWIAGSITAENLRNHYQELLEGREKERRLSYFVKHCLREV
;
A
#
# COMPACT_ATOMS: atom_id res chain seq x y z
N MET A 1 0.45 -4.63 17.60
CA MET A 1 -0.39 -4.11 16.51
C MET A 1 0.18 -2.75 16.12
N CYS A 2 0.94 -2.66 15.03
CA CYS A 2 1.57 -1.42 14.62
C CYS A 2 0.66 -0.66 13.65
N SER A 3 -0.03 0.35 14.18
CA SER A 3 -0.55 1.47 13.39
C SER A 3 0.64 2.37 13.06
N ALA A 4 1.04 2.46 11.79
CA ALA A 4 2.19 3.26 11.39
C ALA A 4 1.79 4.28 10.32
N TYR A 5 1.71 5.53 10.77
CA TYR A 5 2.06 6.76 10.06
C TYR A 5 1.28 7.12 8.77
N ILE A 6 0.11 7.73 8.96
CA ILE A 6 -0.40 8.75 8.04
C ILE A 6 0.23 10.08 8.47
N GLY A 7 1.36 10.43 7.87
CA GLY A 7 2.03 11.71 8.09
C GLY A 7 1.30 12.85 7.38
N THR A 8 0.34 13.47 8.03
CA THR A 8 -0.13 14.82 7.70
C THR A 8 0.94 15.83 8.10
N ASN A 9 1.59 16.47 7.13
CA ASN A 9 2.34 17.71 7.37
C ASN A 9 1.57 18.87 6.73
N VAL A 10 0.76 19.53 7.55
CA VAL A 10 0.19 20.85 7.29
C VAL A 10 1.17 21.86 7.89
N LEU A 11 1.92 22.57 7.06
CA LEU A 11 2.55 23.83 7.47
C LEU A 11 2.05 24.93 6.54
N ALA A 12 1.21 25.77 7.13
CA ALA A 12 0.74 27.02 6.58
C ALA A 12 1.88 28.04 6.48
N GLY A 13 1.90 28.79 5.38
CA GLY A 13 2.76 29.95 5.16
C GLY A 13 2.45 30.56 3.80
N GLU A 14 1.58 31.57 3.78
CA GLU A 14 1.14 32.32 2.59
C GLU A 14 2.26 33.16 1.97
N TYR A 15 2.03 33.52 0.68
CA TYR A 15 2.47 34.70 -0.08
C TYR A 15 3.26 34.40 -1.38
N GLY A 16 2.63 34.74 -2.51
CA GLY A 16 3.32 35.04 -3.77
C GLY A 16 3.28 33.93 -4.81
N ARG A 17 2.25 33.95 -5.67
CA ARG A 17 2.17 33.14 -6.90
C ARG A 17 3.42 33.34 -7.76
N PRO A 18 3.81 32.29 -8.49
CA PRO A 18 3.63 32.31 -9.93
C PRO A 18 2.45 31.38 -10.26
N VAL A 19 1.65 31.77 -11.25
CA VAL A 19 0.82 30.82 -11.99
C VAL A 19 1.80 29.88 -12.68
N LEU A 20 2.20 28.81 -12.00
CA LEU A 20 3.06 27.76 -12.54
C LEU A 20 2.19 26.88 -13.42
N ASP A 21 2.23 27.26 -14.70
CA ASP A 21 1.99 26.50 -15.91
C ASP A 21 1.24 25.15 -15.76
N ALA A 22 0.11 25.05 -16.44
CA ALA A 22 -0.75 23.87 -16.55
C ALA A 22 -0.10 22.68 -17.31
N ALA A 23 1.23 22.62 -17.34
CA ALA A 23 2.03 21.67 -18.11
C ALA A 23 3.06 20.89 -17.26
N THR A 24 3.11 21.08 -15.94
CA THR A 24 3.95 20.24 -15.07
C THR A 24 3.10 19.30 -14.21
N GLU A 25 2.31 18.46 -14.87
CA GLU A 25 1.92 17.18 -14.29
C GLU A 25 3.23 16.42 -14.05
N VAL A 26 3.70 16.34 -12.79
CA VAL A 26 4.82 15.46 -12.45
C VAL A 26 4.32 14.04 -12.60
N HIS A 27 4.27 13.57 -13.84
CA HIS A 27 3.80 12.25 -14.19
C HIS A 27 4.82 11.27 -13.62
N MET A 28 4.46 10.56 -12.54
CA MET A 28 5.32 9.52 -11.99
C MET A 28 5.64 8.52 -13.09
N THR A 29 6.93 8.38 -13.40
CA THR A 29 7.41 7.42 -14.40
C THR A 29 7.46 6.01 -13.81
N ILE A 30 7.52 5.01 -14.69
CA ILE A 30 7.65 3.59 -14.30
C ILE A 30 8.92 3.39 -13.45
N GLU A 31 10.02 4.00 -13.88
CA GLU A 31 11.32 3.94 -13.19
C GLU A 31 11.18 4.52 -11.78
N LYS A 32 10.49 5.67 -11.65
CA LYS A 32 10.31 6.30 -10.35
C LYS A 32 9.47 5.44 -9.41
N ARG A 33 8.42 4.79 -9.91
CA ARG A 33 7.61 3.86 -9.12
C ARG A 33 8.40 2.62 -8.69
N ARG A 34 9.23 2.07 -9.58
CA ARG A 34 10.16 0.96 -9.26
C ARG A 34 11.14 1.36 -8.15
N GLU A 35 11.76 2.53 -8.27
CA GLU A 35 12.66 3.05 -7.22
C GLU A 35 11.95 3.16 -5.86
N ILE A 36 10.71 3.67 -5.83
CA ILE A 36 9.93 3.79 -4.60
C ILE A 36 9.66 2.40 -4.00
N PHE A 37 9.20 1.45 -4.81
CA PHE A 37 8.93 0.09 -4.34
C PHE A 37 10.18 -0.57 -3.75
N GLU A 38 11.31 -0.53 -4.47
CA GLU A 38 12.57 -1.11 -4.00
C GLU A 38 13.09 -0.42 -2.73
N ALA A 39 12.96 0.91 -2.64
CA ALA A 39 13.36 1.64 -1.43
C ALA A 39 12.54 1.21 -0.20
N VAL A 40 11.22 1.04 -0.35
CA VAL A 40 10.34 0.58 0.73
C VAL A 40 10.67 -0.86 1.13
N ARG A 41 10.84 -1.75 0.15
CA ARG A 41 11.20 -3.16 0.37
C ARG A 41 12.55 -3.31 1.09
N ASN A 42 13.58 -2.61 0.60
CA ASN A 42 14.91 -2.63 1.20
C ASN A 42 14.90 -2.08 2.62
N LYS A 43 14.11 -1.03 2.88
CA LYS A 43 13.94 -0.48 4.23
C LYS A 43 13.28 -1.49 5.17
N ALA A 44 12.23 -2.20 4.73
CA ALA A 44 11.60 -3.24 5.53
C ALA A 44 12.59 -4.36 5.87
N HIS A 45 13.34 -4.82 4.87
CA HIS A 45 14.37 -5.84 5.05
C HIS A 45 15.48 -5.39 6.02
N ALA A 46 15.97 -4.15 5.90
CA ALA A 46 16.98 -3.60 6.80
C ALA A 46 16.50 -3.50 8.26
N LEU A 47 15.18 -3.36 8.47
CA LEU A 47 14.54 -3.35 9.78
C LEU A 47 14.18 -4.76 10.29
N GLY A 48 14.48 -5.82 9.53
CA GLY A 48 14.11 -7.20 9.86
C GLY A 48 12.59 -7.44 9.82
N LEU A 49 11.83 -6.57 9.14
CA LEU A 49 10.39 -6.73 8.97
C LEU A 49 10.12 -7.64 7.79
N GLN A 50 9.15 -8.54 7.94
CA GLN A 50 8.62 -9.28 6.80
C GLN A 50 7.88 -8.31 5.88
N PHE A 51 8.25 -8.34 4.60
CA PHE A 51 7.56 -7.61 3.55
C PHE A 51 6.48 -8.53 2.96
N GLU A 52 5.36 -7.96 2.53
CA GLU A 52 4.26 -8.72 1.93
C GLU A 52 4.72 -9.43 0.65
N ASP A 53 4.51 -10.75 0.59
CA ASP A 53 4.92 -11.62 -0.51
C ASP A 53 3.73 -12.30 -1.22
N ASP A 54 2.49 -11.90 -0.89
CA ASP A 54 1.30 -12.38 -1.56
C ASP A 54 1.33 -12.12 -3.06
N PRO A 55 1.12 -13.15 -3.91
CA PRO A 55 1.08 -12.98 -5.36
C PRO A 55 0.04 -11.96 -5.83
N THR A 56 -1.08 -11.83 -5.14
CA THR A 56 -2.16 -10.87 -5.48
C THR A 56 -1.70 -9.44 -5.23
N TYR A 57 -1.05 -9.20 -4.09
CA TYR A 57 -0.48 -7.90 -3.76
C TYR A 57 0.66 -7.52 -4.73
N LEU A 58 1.58 -8.45 -5.00
CA LEU A 58 2.70 -8.21 -5.91
C LEU A 58 2.22 -7.93 -7.34
N ASN A 59 1.15 -8.57 -7.82
CA ASN A 59 0.57 -8.24 -9.11
C ASN A 59 0.01 -6.81 -9.14
N ALA A 60 -0.72 -6.38 -8.10
CA ALA A 60 -1.21 -5.01 -8.00
C ALA A 60 -0.07 -3.97 -7.95
N VAL A 61 1.06 -4.32 -7.31
CA VAL A 61 2.27 -3.47 -7.33
C VAL A 61 2.80 -3.32 -8.76
N GLU A 62 2.91 -4.39 -9.54
CA GLU A 62 3.36 -4.30 -10.94
C GLU A 62 2.40 -3.50 -11.81
N GLU A 63 1.08 -3.63 -11.61
CA GLU A 63 0.07 -2.81 -12.30
C GLU A 63 0.21 -1.32 -11.95
N TRP A 64 0.51 -0.99 -10.68
CA TRP A 64 0.79 0.39 -10.26
C TRP A 64 2.08 0.91 -10.87
N ILE A 65 3.15 0.11 -10.86
CA ILE A 65 4.42 0.43 -11.50
C ILE A 65 4.21 0.74 -12.98
N ALA A 66 3.48 -0.13 -13.71
CA ALA A 66 3.12 0.06 -15.11
C ALA A 66 2.21 1.29 -15.34
N GLY A 67 1.52 1.76 -14.31
CA GLY A 67 0.59 2.89 -14.38
C GLY A 67 -0.80 2.54 -14.83
N SER A 68 -1.14 1.25 -14.83
CA SER A 68 -2.49 0.75 -15.10
C SER A 68 -3.43 1.04 -13.94
N ILE A 69 -2.92 1.17 -12.71
CA ILE A 69 -3.70 1.56 -11.54
C ILE A 69 -3.05 2.71 -10.77
N THR A 70 -3.85 3.44 -9.99
CA THR A 70 -3.36 4.52 -9.13
C THR A 70 -2.79 3.97 -7.82
N ALA A 71 -2.05 4.80 -7.08
CA ALA A 71 -1.58 4.43 -5.74
C ALA A 71 -2.75 4.19 -4.75
N GLU A 72 -3.88 4.85 -4.96
CA GLU A 72 -5.11 4.61 -4.19
C GLU A 72 -5.70 3.23 -4.47
N ASN A 73 -5.74 2.81 -5.74
CA ASN A 73 -6.17 1.46 -6.10
C ASN A 73 -5.24 0.40 -5.48
N LEU A 74 -3.92 0.61 -5.53
CA LEU A 74 -2.95 -0.28 -4.88
C LEU A 74 -3.21 -0.42 -3.37
N ARG A 75 -3.49 0.70 -2.69
CA ARG A 75 -3.85 0.70 -1.26
C ARG A 75 -5.14 -0.09 -1.01
N ASN A 76 -6.15 0.09 -1.86
CA ASN A 76 -7.42 -0.61 -1.72
C ASN A 76 -7.25 -2.13 -1.92
N HIS A 77 -6.48 -2.56 -2.92
CA HIS A 77 -6.14 -3.98 -3.12
C HIS A 77 -5.44 -4.59 -1.90
N TYR A 78 -4.51 -3.85 -1.29
CA TYR A 78 -3.86 -4.31 -0.07
C TYR A 78 -4.84 -4.40 1.11
N GLN A 79 -5.77 -3.45 1.24
CA GLN A 79 -6.79 -3.51 2.28
C GLN A 79 -7.74 -4.70 2.11
N GLU A 80 -8.21 -4.96 0.88
CA GLU A 80 -9.06 -6.11 0.57
C GLU A 80 -8.37 -7.45 0.91
N LEU A 81 -7.08 -7.56 0.63
CA LEU A 81 -6.28 -8.73 1.01
C LEU A 81 -6.27 -8.94 2.52
N LEU A 82 -6.03 -7.88 3.29
CA LEU A 82 -6.02 -7.95 4.75
C LEU A 82 -7.41 -8.33 5.32
N GLU A 83 -8.47 -7.76 4.76
CA GLU A 83 -9.86 -8.09 5.14
C GLU A 83 -10.21 -9.54 4.81
N GLY A 84 -9.76 -10.06 3.66
CA GLY A 84 -9.92 -11.46 3.27
C GLY A 84 -9.26 -12.42 4.26
N ARG A 85 -7.99 -12.15 4.60
CA ARG A 85 -7.22 -12.94 5.58
C ARG A 85 -7.86 -12.92 6.97
N GLU A 86 -8.36 -11.77 7.40
CA GLU A 86 -9.09 -11.65 8.67
C GLU A 86 -10.36 -12.52 8.68
N LYS A 87 -11.13 -12.46 7.60
CA LYS A 87 -12.35 -13.26 7.44
C LYS A 87 -12.05 -14.75 7.47
N GLU A 88 -11.02 -15.21 6.75
CA GLU A 88 -10.58 -16.61 6.75
C GLU A 88 -10.13 -17.07 8.14
N ARG A 89 -9.35 -16.24 8.85
CA ARG A 89 -8.92 -16.55 10.22
C ARG A 89 -10.12 -16.72 11.15
N ARG A 90 -11.09 -15.81 11.08
CA ARG A 90 -12.33 -15.88 11.88
C ARG A 90 -13.15 -17.13 11.56
N LEU A 91 -13.28 -17.47 10.28
CA LEU A 91 -13.99 -18.68 9.85
C LEU A 91 -13.28 -19.96 10.32
N SER A 92 -11.95 -20.02 10.19
CA SER A 92 -11.16 -21.17 10.66
C SER A 92 -11.30 -21.36 12.17
N TYR A 93 -11.27 -20.25 12.94
CA TYR A 93 -11.52 -20.29 14.37
C TYR A 93 -12.92 -20.83 14.69
N PHE A 94 -13.96 -20.30 14.03
CA PHE A 94 -15.33 -20.75 14.22
C PHE A 94 -15.50 -22.25 13.93
N VAL A 95 -14.96 -22.74 12.81
CA VAL A 95 -15.03 -24.16 12.45
C VAL A 95 -14.31 -25.03 13.48
N LYS A 96 -13.12 -24.63 13.93
CA LYS A 96 -12.33 -25.39 14.91
C LYS A 96 -12.97 -25.48 16.29
N HIS A 97 -13.66 -24.43 16.73
CA HIS A 97 -14.13 -24.31 18.12
C HIS A 97 -15.63 -24.51 18.28
N CYS A 98 -16.44 -24.22 17.26
CA CYS A 98 -17.91 -24.31 17.38
C CYS A 98 -18.49 -25.55 16.69
N LEU A 99 -17.81 -26.13 15.69
CA LEU A 99 -18.31 -27.32 14.98
C LEU A 99 -17.65 -28.64 15.44
N ARG A 100 -16.69 -28.60 16.36
CA ARG A 100 -16.05 -29.79 16.94
C ARG A 100 -16.75 -30.31 18.21
N GLU A 101 -17.73 -29.58 18.73
CA GLU A 101 -18.51 -29.93 19.94
C GLU A 101 -19.89 -30.55 19.61
N VAL A 102 -20.13 -30.94 18.35
CA VAL A 102 -21.33 -31.64 17.87
C VAL A 102 -20.94 -32.99 17.29
#